data_AF-A0A554S8Y3-F1
#
_entry.id   AF-A0A554S8Y3-F1
#
_cell.length_a   1.000
_cell.length_b   1.000
_cell.length_c   1.000
_cell.angle_alpha   90.00
_cell.angle_beta   90.00
_cell.angle_gamma   90.00
#
_symmetry.space_group_name_H-M   'P 1'
#
loop_
_entity.id
_entity.type
_entity.pdbx_description
1 polymer ?
#
loop_
_entity_poly.entity_id
_entity_poly.type
_entity_poly.pdbx_seq_one_letter_code
_entity_poly.pdbx_strand_id
1 'polypeptide(L)'
;MRDPITCHADHIDWFEQHGTEQLMGETSREAPREMHLREVFDFDVDDADQLVSFVESYGDPRHAVSPVDPSAPLAESRMDLPFAPVPGLRSTQASLRQLAHGVTLIRLLADHAEAALRGEPVGPIWQHAGAFDLRDTDERLNGEILDADVEDGGWRVFSDLLNRGLKVVHPVVVPAGTDARLAIASTFEVACVLIFNDLAESLPYSYCADETCGRRFKRQIGRAAQREGRRGAKFCSPQHARNQSQRERRRAARTKGEAG
;
A
#
# COMPACT_ATOMS: atom_id res chain seq x y z
N MET A 1 32.25 -28.91 -15.01
CA MET A 1 31.19 -28.65 -16.00
C MET A 1 29.88 -28.81 -15.29
N ARG A 2 29.22 -27.69 -14.96
CA ARG A 2 27.88 -27.63 -14.38
C ARG A 2 26.99 -26.99 -15.44
N ASP A 3 25.88 -27.62 -15.75
CA ASP A 3 24.89 -27.12 -16.71
C ASP A 3 24.26 -25.81 -16.21
N PRO A 4 23.95 -24.86 -17.11
CA PRO A 4 23.25 -23.64 -16.76
C PRO A 4 21.76 -23.91 -16.54
N ILE A 5 21.23 -23.37 -15.44
CA ILE A 5 19.80 -23.35 -15.10
C ILE A 5 19.09 -22.40 -16.09
N THR A 6 18.29 -22.95 -16.99
CA THR A 6 17.32 -22.18 -17.78
C THR A 6 16.10 -21.88 -16.92
N CYS A 7 15.88 -20.60 -16.61
CA CYS A 7 14.64 -20.13 -15.99
C CYS A 7 13.59 -19.94 -17.09
N HIS A 8 12.46 -20.66 -16.99
CA HIS A 8 11.33 -20.56 -17.91
C HIS A 8 10.69 -19.17 -17.85
N ALA A 9 10.48 -18.57 -19.02
CA ALA A 9 9.96 -17.22 -19.25
C ALA A 9 8.42 -17.20 -19.37
N ASP A 10 7.71 -17.94 -18.52
CA ASP A 10 6.28 -18.22 -18.72
C ASP A 10 5.34 -17.11 -18.22
N HIS A 11 5.85 -15.93 -17.82
CA HIS A 11 5.02 -14.81 -17.34
C HIS A 11 4.91 -13.62 -18.30
N ILE A 12 5.67 -13.62 -19.41
CA ILE A 12 5.64 -12.53 -20.41
C ILE A 12 4.52 -12.77 -21.45
N ASP A 13 4.15 -14.04 -21.70
CA ASP A 13 3.19 -14.43 -22.75
C ASP A 13 1.76 -13.89 -22.57
N TRP A 14 1.32 -13.58 -21.34
CA TRP A 14 -0.06 -13.13 -21.12
C TRP A 14 -0.32 -11.72 -21.69
N PHE A 15 0.66 -10.82 -21.53
CA PHE A 15 0.57 -9.43 -22.01
C PHE A 15 0.75 -9.32 -23.52
N GLU A 16 1.54 -10.21 -24.13
CA GLU A 16 1.74 -10.24 -25.58
C GLU A 16 0.51 -10.76 -26.33
N GLN A 17 -0.28 -11.66 -25.72
CA GLN A 17 -1.44 -12.27 -26.38
C GLN A 17 -2.71 -11.40 -26.43
N HIS A 18 -2.87 -10.42 -25.53
CA HIS A 18 -4.19 -9.76 -25.32
C HIS A 18 -4.30 -8.29 -25.74
N GLY A 19 -3.26 -7.65 -26.27
CA GLY A 19 -3.35 -6.27 -26.78
C GLY A 19 -3.76 -5.24 -25.72
N THR A 20 -2.82 -4.40 -25.29
CA THR A 20 -3.03 -3.42 -24.20
C THR A 20 -4.20 -2.43 -24.42
N GLU A 21 -4.62 -2.20 -25.65
CA GLU A 21 -5.80 -1.35 -25.97
C GLU A 21 -7.11 -1.92 -25.43
N GLN A 22 -7.24 -3.25 -25.31
CA GLN A 22 -8.46 -3.89 -24.80
C GLN A 22 -8.51 -3.93 -23.26
N LEU A 23 -7.37 -3.79 -22.59
CA LEU A 23 -7.25 -3.79 -21.12
C LEU A 23 -7.45 -2.41 -20.48
N MET A 24 -7.05 -1.32 -21.16
CA MET A 24 -7.12 0.03 -20.60
C MET A 24 -8.53 0.64 -20.57
N GLY A 25 -9.47 0.10 -21.35
CA GLY A 25 -10.86 0.61 -21.43
C GLY A 25 -11.78 0.18 -20.29
N GLU A 26 -11.50 -0.93 -19.59
CA GLU A 26 -12.46 -1.56 -18.67
C GLU A 26 -11.92 -1.92 -17.27
N THR A 27 -10.62 -1.79 -16.99
CA THR A 27 -10.04 -2.33 -15.73
C THR A 27 -9.34 -1.33 -14.81
N SER A 28 -9.19 -0.06 -15.21
CA SER A 28 -8.71 0.98 -14.30
C SER A 28 -9.71 1.21 -13.17
N ARG A 29 -9.25 1.08 -11.92
CA ARG A 29 -10.02 1.42 -10.72
C ARG A 29 -9.33 2.54 -9.94
N GLU A 30 -10.14 3.45 -9.38
CA GLU A 30 -9.65 4.40 -8.38
C GLU A 30 -9.27 3.63 -7.11
N ALA A 31 -8.04 3.82 -6.63
CA ALA A 31 -7.60 3.23 -5.38
C ALA A 31 -8.42 3.75 -4.19
N PRO A 32 -8.79 2.89 -3.23
CA PRO A 32 -9.46 3.36 -2.01
C PRO A 32 -8.62 4.43 -1.30
N ARG A 33 -9.28 5.51 -0.90
CA ARG A 33 -8.70 6.54 -0.03
C ARG A 33 -8.38 5.86 1.31
N GLU A 34 -7.09 5.72 1.65
CA GLU A 34 -6.57 4.98 2.82
C GLU A 34 -6.38 3.46 2.61
N MET A 35 -6.19 2.99 1.38
CA MET A 35 -5.84 1.58 1.10
C MET A 35 -4.66 1.10 1.95
N HIS A 36 -3.62 1.94 2.12
CA HIS A 36 -2.43 1.63 2.91
C HIS A 36 -2.68 1.49 4.42
N LEU A 37 -3.83 1.95 4.94
CA LEU A 37 -4.20 1.84 6.36
C LEU A 37 -5.28 0.79 6.62
N ARG A 38 -6.16 0.56 5.63
CA ARG A 38 -7.33 -0.30 5.77
C ARG A 38 -7.08 -1.64 5.12
N GLU A 39 -7.03 -1.65 3.80
CA GLU A 39 -7.05 -2.88 3.01
C GLU A 39 -5.78 -3.71 3.23
N VAL A 40 -4.63 -3.05 3.30
CA VAL A 40 -3.34 -3.72 3.51
C VAL A 40 -3.27 -4.40 4.89
N PHE A 41 -4.03 -3.96 5.89
CA PHE A 41 -4.01 -4.48 7.26
C PHE A 41 -5.21 -5.38 7.62
N ASP A 42 -6.19 -5.53 6.73
CA ASP A 42 -7.47 -6.22 7.03
C ASP A 42 -7.46 -7.72 6.74
N PHE A 43 -6.30 -8.29 6.44
CA PHE A 43 -6.16 -9.70 6.08
C PHE A 43 -4.84 -10.29 6.60
N ASP A 44 -4.79 -11.61 6.72
CA ASP A 44 -3.57 -12.32 7.08
C ASP A 44 -2.68 -12.48 5.84
N VAL A 45 -1.46 -11.91 5.90
CA VAL A 45 -0.52 -11.92 4.76
C VAL A 45 0.08 -13.31 4.53
N ASP A 46 0.06 -14.17 5.55
CA ASP A 46 0.54 -15.55 5.47
C ASP A 46 -0.55 -16.52 4.97
N ASP A 47 -1.81 -16.06 4.90
CA ASP A 47 -2.92 -16.78 4.28
C ASP A 47 -2.91 -16.54 2.76
N ALA A 48 -2.55 -17.58 2.01
CA ALA A 48 -2.42 -17.53 0.56
C ALA A 48 -3.73 -17.13 -0.16
N ASP A 49 -4.89 -17.57 0.34
CA ASP A 49 -6.17 -17.28 -0.29
C ASP A 49 -6.55 -15.81 -0.09
N GLN A 50 -6.30 -15.28 1.11
CA GLN A 50 -6.51 -13.87 1.41
C GLN A 50 -5.55 -12.97 0.62
N LEU A 51 -4.28 -13.37 0.49
CA LEU A 51 -3.28 -12.66 -0.31
C LEU A 51 -3.64 -12.63 -1.80
N VAL A 52 -4.07 -13.76 -2.37
CA VAL A 52 -4.54 -13.81 -3.77
C VAL A 52 -5.76 -12.92 -3.95
N SER A 53 -6.73 -12.99 -3.04
CA SER A 53 -7.93 -12.15 -3.08
C SER A 53 -7.59 -10.65 -3.02
N PHE A 54 -6.60 -10.27 -2.21
CA PHE A 54 -6.08 -8.91 -2.17
C PHE A 54 -5.49 -8.49 -3.52
N VAL A 55 -4.62 -9.31 -4.12
CA VAL A 55 -3.97 -9.00 -5.41
C VAL A 55 -4.98 -8.90 -6.56
N GLU A 56 -5.99 -9.78 -6.57
CA GLU A 56 -7.09 -9.71 -7.54
C GLU A 56 -7.95 -8.46 -7.36
N SER A 57 -8.05 -7.93 -6.13
CA SER A 57 -8.86 -6.75 -5.84
C SER A 57 -8.12 -5.44 -6.08
N TYR A 58 -6.84 -5.41 -5.73
CA TYR A 58 -6.04 -4.19 -5.59
C TYR A 58 -4.81 -4.12 -6.50
N GLY A 59 -4.49 -5.19 -7.24
CA GLY A 59 -3.33 -5.25 -8.13
C GLY A 59 -2.07 -5.79 -7.45
N ASP A 60 -0.97 -5.82 -8.21
CA ASP A 60 0.31 -6.35 -7.75
C ASP A 60 0.96 -5.44 -6.67
N PRO A 61 1.22 -5.95 -5.45
CA PRO A 61 1.86 -5.22 -4.36
C PRO A 61 3.38 -5.17 -4.45
N ARG A 62 3.98 -5.81 -5.46
CA ARG A 62 5.41 -5.65 -5.71
C ARG A 62 5.63 -4.29 -6.34
N HIS A 63 6.73 -3.64 -6.00
CA HIS A 63 7.20 -2.50 -6.78
C HIS A 63 7.25 -2.95 -8.24
N ALA A 64 6.61 -2.21 -9.16
CA ALA A 64 6.76 -2.51 -10.56
C ALA A 64 8.22 -2.21 -10.90
N VAL A 65 9.07 -3.23 -10.87
CA VAL A 65 10.31 -3.23 -11.66
C VAL A 65 9.88 -3.38 -13.12
N SER A 66 8.91 -2.58 -13.56
CA SER A 66 8.78 -2.35 -14.97
C SER A 66 10.08 -1.61 -15.31
N PRO A 67 10.91 -2.12 -16.23
CA PRO A 67 11.70 -1.20 -16.99
C PRO A 67 10.65 -0.27 -17.58
N VAL A 68 10.50 0.93 -17.03
CA VAL A 68 9.98 2.03 -17.81
C VAL A 68 10.96 2.06 -18.96
N ASP A 69 10.61 1.38 -20.05
CA ASP A 69 11.19 1.63 -21.32
C ASP A 69 11.08 3.14 -21.44
N PRO A 70 12.18 3.89 -21.48
CA PRO A 70 12.11 5.34 -21.60
C PRO A 70 11.40 5.77 -22.89
N SER A 71 11.10 4.83 -23.79
CA SER A 71 10.25 5.00 -24.97
C SER A 71 8.78 4.56 -24.76
N ALA A 72 8.43 3.97 -23.61
CA ALA A 72 7.05 3.77 -23.17
C ALA A 72 6.48 5.12 -22.70
N PRO A 73 5.45 5.61 -23.36
CA PRO A 73 5.07 7.03 -23.25
C PRO A 73 4.02 7.25 -22.15
N LEU A 74 3.66 8.46 -21.66
CA LEU A 74 2.86 8.65 -20.42
C LEU A 74 1.63 9.56 -20.58
N ALA A 75 0.44 9.12 -20.12
CA ALA A 75 -0.80 9.88 -20.35
C ALA A 75 -1.15 10.95 -19.30
N GLU A 76 -2.22 11.67 -19.63
CA GLU A 76 -2.58 12.99 -19.13
C GLU A 76 -2.85 13.08 -17.61
N SER A 77 -2.47 14.23 -17.09
CA SER A 77 -2.45 14.63 -15.68
C SER A 77 -3.85 14.64 -15.03
N ARG A 78 -4.23 13.50 -14.45
CA ARG A 78 -5.07 13.42 -13.25
C ARG A 78 -4.36 12.52 -12.25
N MET A 79 -4.25 12.95 -10.99
CA MET A 79 -3.73 12.15 -9.86
C MET A 79 -4.69 11.01 -9.47
N ASP A 80 -5.32 10.38 -10.46
CA ASP A 80 -6.14 9.19 -10.33
C ASP A 80 -5.33 8.08 -11.00
N LEU A 81 -4.32 7.53 -10.29
CA LEU A 81 -3.48 6.48 -10.85
C LEU A 81 -4.35 5.23 -11.10
N PRO A 82 -4.50 4.79 -12.37
CA PRO A 82 -5.15 3.53 -12.64
C PRO A 82 -4.26 2.40 -12.13
N PHE A 83 -4.78 1.53 -11.25
CA PHE A 83 -4.17 0.23 -10.98
C PHE A 83 -4.99 -0.86 -11.68
N ALA A 84 -4.33 -1.93 -12.11
CA ALA A 84 -4.99 -3.05 -12.78
C ALA A 84 -5.05 -4.26 -11.83
N PRO A 85 -6.24 -4.81 -11.53
CA PRO A 85 -6.35 -6.13 -10.92
C PRO A 85 -5.71 -7.19 -11.83
N VAL A 86 -5.24 -8.29 -11.27
CA VAL A 86 -4.61 -9.41 -12.02
C VAL A 86 -5.54 -10.64 -11.98
N PRO A 87 -6.47 -10.81 -12.94
CA PRO A 87 -7.42 -11.93 -12.91
C PRO A 87 -6.72 -13.27 -13.18
N GLY A 88 -7.07 -14.31 -12.42
CA GLY A 88 -6.65 -15.68 -12.72
C GLY A 88 -5.17 -15.97 -12.42
N LEU A 89 -4.62 -15.31 -11.40
CA LEU A 89 -3.24 -15.45 -10.99
C LEU A 89 -2.93 -16.92 -10.63
N ARG A 90 -2.15 -17.61 -11.46
CA ARG A 90 -1.59 -18.93 -11.12
C ARG A 90 -0.48 -18.74 -10.10
N SER A 91 -0.76 -18.93 -8.82
CA SER A 91 0.20 -18.71 -7.75
C SER A 91 1.13 -19.92 -7.60
N THR A 92 2.44 -19.70 -7.73
CA THR A 92 3.46 -20.63 -7.25
C THR A 92 3.85 -20.21 -5.83
N GLN A 93 4.40 -21.12 -5.02
CA GLN A 93 4.86 -20.75 -3.68
C GLN A 93 5.92 -19.63 -3.70
N ALA A 94 6.74 -19.56 -4.75
CA ALA A 94 7.71 -18.49 -4.95
C ALA A 94 7.04 -17.14 -5.23
N SER A 95 5.99 -17.10 -6.07
CA SER A 95 5.26 -15.86 -6.33
C SER A 95 4.48 -15.37 -5.10
N LEU A 96 3.87 -16.28 -4.32
CA LEU A 96 3.19 -15.92 -3.07
C LEU A 96 4.13 -15.24 -2.07
N ARG A 97 5.36 -15.73 -1.90
CA ARG A 97 6.34 -15.08 -1.00
C ARG A 97 6.70 -13.67 -1.46
N GLN A 98 6.84 -13.44 -2.77
CA GLN A 98 7.14 -12.11 -3.31
C GLN A 98 5.97 -11.15 -3.13
N LEU A 99 4.73 -11.62 -3.32
CA LEU A 99 3.52 -10.83 -3.10
C LEU A 99 3.37 -10.47 -1.62
N ALA A 100 3.54 -11.44 -0.72
CA ALA A 100 3.52 -11.25 0.72
C ALA A 100 4.59 -10.25 1.16
N HIS A 101 5.78 -10.33 0.58
CA HIS A 101 6.85 -9.37 0.81
C HIS A 101 6.46 -7.95 0.38
N GLY A 102 5.87 -7.78 -0.80
CA GLY A 102 5.35 -6.48 -1.27
C GLY A 102 4.34 -5.86 -0.31
N VAL A 103 3.34 -6.64 0.13
CA VAL A 103 2.36 -6.21 1.14
C VAL A 103 3.04 -5.84 2.45
N THR A 104 4.02 -6.63 2.89
CA THR A 104 4.78 -6.39 4.12
C THR A 104 5.55 -5.07 4.04
N LEU A 105 6.18 -4.75 2.91
CA LEU A 105 6.84 -3.46 2.71
C LEU A 105 5.85 -2.29 2.81
N ILE A 106 4.65 -2.43 2.24
CA ILE A 106 3.61 -1.39 2.36
C ILE A 106 3.20 -1.20 3.84
N ARG A 107 3.04 -2.29 4.60
CA ARG A 107 2.74 -2.22 6.05
C ARG A 107 3.83 -1.49 6.81
N LEU A 108 5.10 -1.81 6.55
CA LEU A 108 6.26 -1.18 7.22
C LEU A 108 6.37 0.31 6.89
N LEU A 109 6.12 0.70 5.63
CA LEU A 109 6.06 2.12 5.25
C LEU A 109 4.93 2.85 5.97
N ALA A 110 3.75 2.22 6.08
CA ALA A 110 2.61 2.81 6.79
C ALA A 110 2.88 2.95 8.31
N ASP A 111 3.45 1.92 8.95
CA ASP A 111 3.85 1.95 10.35
C ASP A 111 4.93 3.02 10.61
N HIS A 112 5.95 3.11 9.75
CA HIS A 112 6.97 4.16 9.83
C HIS A 112 6.32 5.55 9.76
N ALA A 113 5.46 5.79 8.77
CA ALA A 113 4.80 7.07 8.61
C ALA A 113 3.93 7.43 9.83
N GLU A 114 3.23 6.44 10.40
CA GLU A 114 2.46 6.62 11.64
C GLU A 114 3.34 7.06 12.81
N ALA A 115 4.45 6.36 13.05
CA ALA A 115 5.40 6.66 14.11
C ALA A 115 6.02 8.05 13.92
N ALA A 116 6.46 8.38 12.70
CA ALA A 116 7.00 9.70 12.36
C ALA A 116 5.98 10.83 12.63
N LEU A 117 4.72 10.65 12.27
CA LEU A 117 3.65 11.62 12.53
C LEU A 117 3.36 11.82 14.02
N ARG A 118 3.69 10.83 14.86
CA ARG A 118 3.58 10.91 16.33
C ARG A 118 4.85 11.42 17.02
N GLY A 119 5.96 11.54 16.29
CA GLY A 119 7.27 11.79 16.89
C GLY A 119 7.80 10.60 17.70
N GLU A 120 7.37 9.39 17.36
CA GLU A 120 7.87 8.12 17.90
C GLU A 120 9.10 7.64 17.11
N PRO A 121 10.04 6.90 17.73
CA PRO A 121 11.21 6.38 17.04
C PRO A 121 10.81 5.37 15.96
N VAL A 122 11.37 5.51 14.75
CA VAL A 122 11.03 4.68 13.60
C VAL A 122 11.98 3.49 13.43
N GLY A 123 13.20 3.57 13.96
CA GLY A 123 14.23 2.54 13.87
C GLY A 123 13.77 1.13 14.29
N PRO A 124 13.06 0.96 15.43
CA PRO A 124 12.59 -0.36 15.87
C PRO A 124 11.69 -1.09 14.88
N ILE A 125 10.90 -0.36 14.08
CA ILE A 125 9.98 -0.94 13.07
C ILE A 125 10.78 -1.76 12.04
N TRP A 126 11.90 -1.20 11.57
CA TRP A 126 12.76 -1.83 10.56
C TRP A 126 13.65 -2.91 11.16
N GLN A 127 14.03 -2.77 12.44
CA GLN A 127 14.78 -3.78 13.15
C GLN A 127 14.00 -5.08 13.31
N HIS A 128 12.74 -4.98 13.74
CA HIS A 128 11.87 -6.14 13.95
C HIS A 128 11.50 -6.85 12.66
N ALA A 129 11.43 -6.12 11.54
CA ALA A 129 11.18 -6.69 10.22
C ALA A 129 12.36 -7.49 9.65
N GLY A 130 13.52 -7.50 10.34
CA GLY A 130 14.75 -8.04 9.77
C GLY A 130 15.26 -7.24 8.56
N ALA A 131 14.79 -6.00 8.38
CA ALA A 131 15.09 -5.19 7.20
C ALA A 131 16.55 -4.66 7.16
N PHE A 132 17.31 -4.82 8.25
CA PHE A 132 18.77 -4.65 8.21
C PHE A 132 19.50 -5.81 7.51
N ASP A 133 18.78 -6.86 7.15
CA ASP A 133 19.23 -7.93 6.25
C ASP A 133 18.73 -7.72 4.80
N LEU A 134 18.38 -6.48 4.43
CA LEU A 134 18.26 -6.03 3.03
C LEU A 134 19.64 -5.92 2.34
N ARG A 135 20.55 -6.83 2.67
CA ARG A 135 21.88 -6.93 2.04
C ARG A 135 21.80 -7.30 0.55
N ASP A 136 20.64 -7.77 0.10
CA ASP A 136 20.39 -8.13 -1.30
C ASP A 136 19.87 -6.94 -2.14
N THR A 137 19.44 -5.84 -1.51
CA THR A 137 19.09 -4.60 -2.25
C THR A 137 20.30 -3.68 -2.30
N ASP A 138 21.14 -3.91 -3.32
CA ASP A 138 22.26 -3.07 -3.74
C ASP A 138 23.52 -3.15 -2.85
N GLU A 139 24.57 -3.78 -3.37
CA GLU A 139 25.92 -3.84 -2.76
C GLU A 139 26.46 -2.45 -2.37
N ARG A 140 25.90 -1.36 -2.93
CA ARG A 140 26.21 0.03 -2.55
C ARG A 140 25.80 0.42 -1.12
N LEU A 141 24.78 -0.21 -0.54
CA LEU A 141 24.33 0.09 0.83
C LEU A 141 25.10 -0.71 1.90
N ASN A 142 25.70 -1.84 1.52
CA ASN A 142 26.31 -2.79 2.46
C ASN A 142 27.63 -2.32 3.10
N GLY A 143 28.27 -1.27 2.56
CA GLY A 143 29.54 -0.77 3.08
C GLY A 143 29.45 0.19 4.27
N GLU A 144 28.31 0.88 4.45
CA GLU A 144 28.18 2.00 5.41
C GLU A 144 27.17 1.76 6.55
N ILE A 145 26.43 0.65 6.56
CA ILE A 145 25.43 0.35 7.59
C ILE A 145 26.07 -0.07 8.93
N LEU A 146 27.38 -0.32 8.97
CA LEU A 146 28.05 -0.92 10.14
C LEU A 146 28.12 -0.02 11.38
N ASP A 147 27.80 1.29 11.29
CA ASP A 147 27.77 2.22 12.44
C ASP A 147 26.61 3.23 12.40
N ALA A 148 25.64 3.09 11.49
CA ALA A 148 24.49 4.02 11.47
C ALA A 148 23.60 3.77 12.71
N ASP A 149 23.19 4.85 13.39
CA ASP A 149 22.15 4.80 14.41
C ASP A 149 20.93 4.04 13.84
N VAL A 150 20.33 3.15 14.64
CA VAL A 150 19.15 2.35 14.23
C VAL A 150 18.04 3.26 13.70
N GLU A 151 17.94 4.47 14.27
CA GLU A 151 17.01 5.49 13.81
C GLU A 151 17.36 6.02 12.40
N ASP A 152 18.62 6.38 12.16
CA ASP A 152 19.10 6.84 10.84
C ASP A 152 18.93 5.75 9.77
N GLY A 153 19.19 4.49 10.14
CA GLY A 153 18.96 3.34 9.27
C GLY A 153 17.49 3.22 8.86
N GLY A 154 16.56 3.37 9.80
CA GLY A 154 15.12 3.34 9.53
C GLY A 154 14.69 4.45 8.56
N TRP A 155 15.20 5.68 8.74
CA TRP A 155 14.93 6.81 7.83
C TRP A 155 15.51 6.61 6.44
N ARG A 156 16.71 6.03 6.31
CA ARG A 156 17.33 5.73 5.01
C ARG A 156 16.51 4.70 4.23
N VAL A 157 16.16 3.57 4.85
CA VAL A 157 15.37 2.51 4.19
C VAL A 157 13.99 3.03 3.80
N PHE A 158 13.32 3.76 4.70
CA PHE A 158 12.04 4.38 4.41
C PHE A 158 12.12 5.35 3.22
N SER A 159 13.10 6.24 3.22
CA SER A 159 13.28 7.23 2.16
C SER A 159 13.57 6.57 0.82
N ASP A 160 14.41 5.53 0.78
CA ASP A 160 14.71 4.81 -0.46
C ASP A 160 13.47 4.12 -1.02
N LEU A 161 12.75 3.34 -0.20
CA LEU A 161 11.53 2.64 -0.62
C LEU A 161 10.43 3.61 -1.06
N LEU A 162 10.20 4.68 -0.29
CA LEU A 162 9.20 5.70 -0.63
C LEU A 162 9.58 6.39 -1.95
N ASN A 163 10.83 6.82 -2.11
CA ASN A 163 11.29 7.45 -3.35
C ASN A 163 11.19 6.50 -4.55
N ARG A 164 11.46 5.19 -4.38
CA ARG A 164 11.25 4.20 -5.44
C ARG A 164 9.79 4.18 -5.91
N GLY A 165 8.83 4.08 -4.98
CA GLY A 165 7.40 4.10 -5.32
C GLY A 165 6.93 5.43 -5.91
N LEU A 166 7.51 6.55 -5.48
CA LEU A 166 7.17 7.88 -6.00
C LEU A 166 7.76 8.16 -7.39
N LYS A 167 8.74 7.39 -7.88
CA LYS A 167 9.30 7.59 -9.22
C LYS A 167 8.26 7.52 -10.33
N VAL A 168 7.22 6.71 -10.13
CA VAL A 168 6.14 6.50 -11.12
C VAL A 168 5.24 7.73 -11.28
N VAL A 169 5.23 8.65 -10.30
CA VAL A 169 4.40 9.87 -10.34
C VAL A 169 5.16 11.15 -10.68
N HIS A 170 6.45 11.06 -11.05
CA HIS A 170 7.19 12.25 -11.46
C HIS A 170 6.71 12.75 -12.84
N PRO A 171 6.57 14.08 -13.04
CA PRO A 171 6.26 14.63 -14.35
C PRO A 171 7.32 14.24 -15.37
N VAL A 172 6.89 13.74 -16.53
CA VAL A 172 7.75 13.44 -17.66
C VAL A 172 7.33 14.30 -18.84
N VAL A 173 8.30 14.95 -19.48
CA VAL A 173 8.09 15.71 -20.71
C VAL A 173 8.37 14.80 -21.90
N VAL A 174 7.35 14.55 -22.72
CA VAL A 174 7.47 13.74 -23.94
C VAL A 174 7.34 14.63 -25.19
N PRO A 175 8.03 14.29 -26.31
CA PRO A 175 7.87 15.01 -27.57
C PRO A 175 6.41 14.98 -28.07
N ALA A 176 5.99 16.06 -28.72
CA ALA A 176 4.66 16.15 -29.34
C ALA A 176 4.46 15.02 -30.38
N GLY A 177 3.32 14.32 -30.31
CA GLY A 177 3.01 13.19 -31.19
C GLY A 177 3.46 11.83 -30.67
N THR A 178 4.08 11.77 -29.49
CA THR A 178 4.29 10.51 -28.78
C THR A 178 2.93 10.09 -28.18
N ASP A 179 2.29 9.06 -28.74
CA ASP A 179 1.18 8.34 -28.09
C ASP A 179 1.60 7.97 -26.68
N ALA A 180 0.77 7.98 -25.64
CA ALA A 180 1.24 7.93 -24.25
C ALA A 180 0.60 6.79 -23.42
N ARG A 181 1.36 5.72 -23.11
CA ARG A 181 0.96 4.57 -22.27
C ARG A 181 1.07 4.88 -20.77
N LEU A 182 -0.04 5.19 -20.12
CA LEU A 182 -0.10 5.28 -18.66
C LEU A 182 0.69 4.14 -18.01
N ALA A 183 1.72 4.49 -17.23
CA ALA A 183 2.33 3.54 -16.32
C ALA A 183 1.21 3.12 -15.37
N ILE A 184 0.76 1.86 -15.48
CA ILE A 184 -0.19 1.29 -14.55
C ILE A 184 0.56 1.18 -13.23
N ALA A 185 0.10 1.93 -12.24
CA ALA A 185 0.76 1.95 -10.95
C ALA A 185 0.48 0.63 -10.22
N SER A 186 1.54 0.04 -9.65
CA SER A 186 1.39 -1.07 -8.72
C SER A 186 0.70 -0.61 -7.43
N THR A 187 0.15 -1.56 -6.68
CA THR A 187 -0.43 -1.29 -5.35
C THR A 187 0.63 -0.67 -4.42
N PHE A 188 1.90 -1.04 -4.61
CA PHE A 188 3.03 -0.46 -3.89
C PHE A 188 3.21 1.03 -4.18
N GLU A 189 3.23 1.42 -5.46
CA GLU A 189 3.38 2.82 -5.88
C GLU A 189 2.20 3.67 -5.42
N VAL A 190 0.98 3.17 -5.58
CA VAL A 190 -0.23 3.82 -5.07
C VAL A 190 -0.12 4.04 -3.56
N ALA A 191 0.29 3.02 -2.81
CA ALA A 191 0.47 3.14 -1.36
C ALA A 191 1.54 4.19 -1.00
N CYS A 192 2.65 4.25 -1.73
CA CYS A 192 3.70 5.26 -1.52
C CYS A 192 3.17 6.68 -1.72
N VAL A 193 2.36 6.91 -2.76
CA VAL A 193 1.70 8.21 -3.01
C VAL A 193 0.76 8.58 -1.87
N LEU A 194 -0.06 7.64 -1.41
CA LEU A 194 -0.98 7.88 -0.28
C LEU A 194 -0.22 8.21 1.01
N ILE A 195 0.84 7.47 1.31
CA ILE A 195 1.71 7.71 2.48
C ILE A 195 2.41 9.08 2.39
N PHE A 196 2.94 9.43 1.22
CA PHE A 196 3.56 10.74 1.01
C PHE A 196 2.57 11.88 1.23
N ASN A 197 1.35 11.76 0.69
CA ASN A 197 0.29 12.74 0.91
C ASN A 197 -0.10 12.85 2.39
N ASP A 198 -0.08 11.73 3.12
CA ASP A 198 -0.37 11.72 4.55
C ASP A 198 0.68 12.49 5.37
N LEU A 199 1.96 12.28 5.04
CA LEU A 199 3.08 13.03 5.63
C LEU A 199 3.02 14.52 5.30
N ALA A 200 2.79 14.86 4.03
CA ALA A 200 2.69 16.24 3.56
C ALA A 200 1.51 17.00 4.21
N GLU A 201 0.40 16.31 4.49
CA GLU A 201 -0.73 16.89 5.21
C GLU A 201 -0.54 16.92 6.74
N SER A 202 0.50 16.24 7.27
CA SER A 202 0.77 16.09 8.71
C SER A 202 -0.47 15.63 9.50
N LEU A 203 -1.23 14.69 8.94
CA LEU A 203 -2.48 14.24 9.54
C LEU A 203 -2.28 12.94 10.33
N PRO A 204 -2.49 12.93 11.66
CA PRO A 204 -2.26 11.76 12.48
C PRO A 204 -3.27 10.65 12.20
N TYR A 205 -2.83 9.40 12.24
CA TYR A 205 -3.71 8.23 12.14
C TYR A 205 -4.45 8.00 13.46
N SER A 206 -5.72 7.64 13.34
CA SER A 206 -6.61 7.30 14.45
C SER A 206 -7.04 5.83 14.36
N TYR A 207 -7.47 5.27 15.50
CA TYR A 207 -8.02 3.92 15.58
C TYR A 207 -9.52 3.97 15.83
N CYS A 208 -10.28 3.12 15.13
CA CYS A 208 -11.73 3.12 15.24
C CYS A 208 -12.15 2.67 16.65
N ALA A 209 -12.85 3.54 17.38
CA ALA A 209 -13.29 3.24 18.75
C ALA A 209 -14.51 2.32 18.85
N ASP A 210 -14.93 1.69 17.74
CA ASP A 210 -15.88 0.59 17.78
C ASP A 210 -15.10 -0.64 18.24
N GLU A 211 -15.58 -1.23 19.34
CA GLU A 211 -14.96 -2.36 20.01
C GLU A 211 -14.80 -3.59 19.10
N THR A 212 -15.56 -3.66 18.00
CA THR A 212 -15.46 -4.75 17.02
C THR A 212 -14.62 -4.41 15.78
N CYS A 213 -14.14 -3.17 15.65
CA CYS A 213 -13.41 -2.72 14.47
C CYS A 213 -11.91 -2.55 14.74
N GLY A 214 -11.53 -1.62 15.62
CA GLY A 214 -10.13 -1.30 15.90
C GLY A 214 -9.28 -0.81 14.72
N ARG A 215 -9.81 -0.71 13.49
CA ARG A 215 -9.02 -0.37 12.29
C ARG A 215 -8.40 1.03 12.33
N ARG A 216 -7.24 1.16 11.71
CA ARG A 216 -6.57 2.44 11.42
C ARG A 216 -7.35 3.23 10.36
N PHE A 217 -7.45 4.53 10.56
CA PHE A 217 -8.03 5.44 9.60
C PHE A 217 -7.57 6.87 9.82
N LYS A 218 -7.68 7.70 8.79
CA LYS A 218 -7.34 9.12 8.84
C LYS A 218 -8.58 10.00 8.80
N ARG A 219 -9.60 9.60 8.04
CA ARG A 219 -10.88 10.30 7.87
C ARG A 219 -12.04 9.32 7.98
N GLN A 220 -13.16 9.78 8.51
CA GLN A 220 -14.39 8.99 8.45
C GLN A 220 -14.85 8.89 6.99
N ILE A 221 -15.19 7.69 6.50
CA ILE A 221 -15.73 7.51 5.15
C ILE A 221 -17.20 7.96 5.09
N GLY A 222 -17.61 8.59 3.99
CA GLY A 222 -19.02 8.89 3.66
C GLY A 222 -19.36 10.39 3.69
N ARG A 223 -20.65 10.72 3.74
CA ARG A 223 -21.14 12.12 3.63
C ARG A 223 -20.59 13.07 4.71
N ALA A 224 -20.14 12.53 5.84
CA ALA A 224 -19.51 13.29 6.92
C ALA A 224 -18.06 13.70 6.59
N ALA A 225 -17.38 12.98 5.68
CA ALA A 225 -16.01 13.27 5.22
C ALA A 225 -15.87 14.69 4.62
N GLN A 226 -16.97 15.25 4.11
CA GLN A 226 -16.99 16.54 3.43
C GLN A 226 -17.13 17.74 4.39
N ARG A 227 -17.46 17.50 5.67
CA ARG A 227 -17.73 18.57 6.65
C ARG A 227 -16.77 18.58 7.84
N GLU A 228 -16.30 17.42 8.29
CA GLU A 228 -15.35 17.32 9.40
C GLU A 228 -13.91 17.32 8.88
N GLY A 229 -13.50 18.49 8.41
CA GLY A 229 -12.10 18.78 8.17
C GLY A 229 -11.32 18.71 9.48
N ARG A 230 -10.54 17.65 9.62
CA ARG A 230 -9.24 17.58 10.32
C ARG A 230 -9.20 17.26 11.81
N ARG A 231 -10.29 17.20 12.59
CA ARG A 231 -10.20 16.81 14.02
C ARG A 231 -11.46 16.09 14.53
N GLY A 232 -11.29 14.94 15.18
CA GLY A 232 -12.30 14.38 16.09
C GLY A 232 -13.15 13.22 15.57
N ALA A 233 -12.90 12.68 14.37
CA ALA A 233 -13.58 11.47 13.94
C ALA A 233 -13.14 10.30 14.84
N LYS A 234 -14.07 9.78 15.66
CA LYS A 234 -13.84 8.65 16.59
C LYS A 234 -14.03 7.28 15.92
N PHE A 235 -14.69 7.25 14.76
CA PHE A 235 -15.06 6.02 14.06
C PHE A 235 -14.71 6.11 12.57
N CYS A 236 -14.18 5.04 12.00
CA CYS A 236 -13.78 5.00 10.58
C CYS A 236 -14.98 5.04 9.61
N SER A 237 -16.19 4.74 10.09
CA SER A 237 -17.45 4.83 9.32
C SER A 237 -18.63 5.27 10.21
N PRO A 238 -19.70 5.84 9.63
CA PRO A 238 -20.94 6.13 10.34
C PRO A 238 -21.63 4.88 10.88
N GLN A 239 -21.44 3.73 10.22
CA GLN A 239 -22.02 2.47 10.66
C GLN A 239 -21.41 2.01 12.00
N HIS A 240 -20.09 2.12 12.15
CA HIS A 240 -19.41 1.81 13.41
C HIS A 240 -19.86 2.73 14.56
N ALA A 241 -20.05 4.02 14.29
CA ALA A 241 -20.62 4.94 15.28
C ALA A 241 -22.02 4.52 15.76
N ARG A 242 -22.88 4.08 14.82
CA ARG A 242 -24.24 3.58 15.14
C ARG A 242 -24.20 2.27 15.90
N ASN A 243 -23.35 1.34 15.47
CA ASN A 243 -23.18 0.03 16.13
C ASN A 243 -22.74 0.21 17.58
N GLN A 244 -21.71 1.03 17.82
CA GLN A 244 -21.23 1.33 19.16
C GLN A 244 -22.31 1.99 20.02
N SER A 245 -23.02 2.99 19.47
CA SER A 245 -24.14 3.65 20.17
C SER A 245 -25.26 2.68 20.55
N GLN A 246 -25.59 1.70 19.69
CA GLN A 246 -26.59 0.67 20.00
C GLN A 246 -26.13 -0.26 21.12
N ARG A 247 -24.85 -0.67 21.11
CA ARG A 247 -24.27 -1.49 22.19
C ARG A 247 -24.33 -0.77 23.53
N GLU A 248 -23.91 0.50 23.58
CA GLU A 248 -23.96 1.33 24.78
C GLU A 248 -25.38 1.49 25.32
N ARG A 249 -26.36 1.74 24.43
CA ARG A 249 -27.78 1.79 24.83
C ARG A 249 -28.27 0.46 25.41
N ARG A 250 -27.92 -0.67 24.79
CA ARG A 250 -28.27 -2.01 25.30
C ARG A 250 -27.63 -2.29 26.66
N ARG A 251 -26.38 -1.86 26.87
CA ARG A 251 -25.71 -1.95 28.18
C ARG A 251 -26.43 -1.11 29.23
N ALA A 252 -26.69 0.16 28.94
CA ALA A 252 -27.39 1.05 29.85
C ALA A 252 -28.81 0.57 30.21
N ALA A 253 -29.51 -0.08 29.26
CA ALA A 253 -30.82 -0.68 29.51
C ALA A 253 -30.73 -1.86 30.49
N ARG A 254 -29.69 -2.71 30.39
CA ARG A 254 -29.46 -3.83 31.32
C ARG A 254 -29.15 -3.32 32.73
N THR A 255 -28.26 -2.34 32.86
CA THR A 255 -27.87 -1.77 34.17
C THR A 255 -29.05 -1.09 34.87
N LYS A 256 -29.96 -0.47 34.11
CA LYS A 256 -31.19 0.13 34.66
C LYS A 256 -32.24 -0.90 35.04
N GLY A 257 -32.33 -2.02 34.31
CA GLY A 257 -33.26 -3.12 34.60
C GLY A 257 -32.83 -3.97 35.80
N GLU A 258 -31.54 -3.99 36.15
CA GLU A 258 -31.02 -4.67 37.35
C GLU A 258 -31.14 -3.82 38.63
N ALA A 259 -31.50 -2.53 38.51
CA ALA A 259 -31.56 -1.58 39.62
C ALA A 259 -33.00 -1.20 40.05
N GLY A 260 -34.03 -1.83 39.48
CA GLY A 260 -35.44 -1.59 39.80
C GLY A 260 -36.18 -2.89 40.09
#